data_AF-A0AAD9K2Z6-F1
#
_entry.id   AF-A0AAD9K2Z6-F1
#
_cell.length_a   1.000
_cell.length_b   1.000
_cell.length_c   1.000
_cell.angle_alpha   90.00
_cell.angle_beta   90.00
_cell.angle_gamma   90.00
#
_symmetry.space_group_name_H-M   'P 1'
#
loop_
_entity.id
_entity.type
_entity.pdbx_description
1 polymer ?
#
loop_
_entity_poly.entity_id
_entity_poly.type
_entity_poly.pdbx_seq_one_letter_code
_entity_poly.pdbx_strand_id
1 'polypeptide(L)'
;MTGSGAHAEAVTPPGENKKPKSNEQDANNGQNSPILQPPDGAPSPKDTSVNLKQKITLLNGITVIVGSIIGSGIFVSPTGVLEQVGSVGLSLVIWTLCGLFSLIGSWCYAELGCLITRSGADYAYFLEGYGPMMAFLRLWVENIIIRPCTITIVALTFAFYIIEPAFPDCEQPDVAVRFFAAICITHTSLMDTSGSHSVVL
;
A
#
# COMPACT_ATOMS: atom_id res chain seq x y z
N MET A 1 -28.64 -29.20 -53.64
CA MET A 1 -27.88 -28.69 -54.79
C MET A 1 -26.84 -27.72 -54.23
N THR A 2 -25.62 -28.23 -53.94
CA THR A 2 -24.33 -27.98 -54.65
C THR A 2 -23.71 -26.64 -54.23
N GLY A 3 -22.45 -26.45 -53.79
CA GLY A 3 -21.17 -27.18 -53.70
C GLY A 3 -20.08 -26.08 -53.54
N SER A 4 -19.18 -26.10 -52.55
CA SER A 4 -17.75 -26.52 -52.57
C SER A 4 -16.80 -25.88 -53.61
N GLY A 5 -15.61 -25.42 -53.14
CA GLY A 5 -14.36 -25.15 -53.89
C GLY A 5 -14.02 -23.65 -54.06
N ALA A 6 -12.92 -23.05 -53.56
CA ALA A 6 -11.45 -23.28 -53.63
C ALA A 6 -10.74 -22.67 -54.89
N HIS A 7 -9.49 -22.20 -54.68
CA HIS A 7 -8.47 -21.61 -55.61
C HIS A 7 -8.56 -20.09 -55.88
N ALA A 8 -7.57 -19.19 -55.66
CA ALA A 8 -6.09 -19.15 -55.66
C ALA A 8 -5.41 -19.00 -57.04
N GLU A 9 -4.86 -17.82 -57.35
CA GLU A 9 -3.65 -17.51 -58.18
C GLU A 9 -3.44 -15.97 -58.16
N ALA A 10 -2.36 -15.39 -57.60
CA ALA A 10 -0.94 -15.36 -58.00
C ALA A 10 -0.58 -14.22 -58.98
N VAL A 11 0.14 -13.21 -58.48
CA VAL A 11 1.09 -12.39 -59.26
C VAL A 11 2.31 -12.05 -58.37
N THR A 12 3.38 -12.83 -58.51
CA THR A 12 4.81 -12.47 -58.33
C THR A 12 5.37 -12.05 -59.70
N PRO A 13 6.55 -11.39 -59.90
CA PRO A 13 7.85 -11.53 -59.19
C PRO A 13 8.70 -10.22 -59.22
N PRO A 14 10.06 -10.19 -59.33
CA PRO A 14 11.17 -11.00 -58.77
C PRO A 14 12.18 -10.17 -57.94
N GLY A 15 12.90 -10.73 -56.97
CA GLY A 15 14.27 -11.24 -57.14
C GLY A 15 15.15 -10.68 -55.99
N GLU A 16 16.18 -11.30 -55.45
CA GLU A 16 16.91 -12.55 -55.72
C GLU A 16 17.78 -12.87 -54.49
N ASN A 17 17.88 -14.17 -54.15
CA ASN A 17 19.09 -14.94 -53.76
C ASN A 17 19.92 -14.52 -52.51
N LYS A 18 20.36 -15.41 -51.59
CA LYS A 18 20.92 -16.77 -51.77
C LYS A 18 21.08 -17.48 -50.40
N LYS A 19 20.73 -18.78 -50.32
CA LYS A 19 21.11 -19.80 -49.29
C LYS A 19 22.55 -20.33 -49.62
N PRO A 20 23.24 -21.26 -48.89
CA PRO A 20 22.89 -22.05 -47.69
C PRO A 20 24.01 -22.38 -46.65
N LYS A 21 23.59 -23.13 -45.61
CA LYS A 21 24.27 -23.87 -44.51
C LYS A 21 25.65 -24.51 -44.82
N SER A 22 26.56 -24.55 -43.83
CA SER A 22 27.02 -25.77 -43.07
C SER A 22 28.43 -25.64 -42.42
N ASN A 23 28.59 -26.23 -41.21
CA ASN A 23 29.82 -26.74 -40.53
C ASN A 23 30.75 -25.69 -39.87
N GLU A 24 30.95 -25.70 -38.54
CA GLU A 24 31.67 -26.64 -37.65
C GLU A 24 33.20 -26.64 -37.89
N GLN A 25 33.93 -26.42 -36.79
CA GLN A 25 35.35 -26.73 -36.50
C GLN A 25 36.49 -25.73 -36.82
N ASP A 26 37.12 -25.33 -35.71
CA ASP A 26 38.57 -25.33 -35.43
C ASP A 26 39.48 -24.13 -35.72
N ALA A 27 40.40 -23.95 -34.76
CA ALA A 27 41.76 -23.41 -34.84
C ALA A 27 41.99 -21.89 -34.61
N ASN A 28 42.25 -21.57 -33.33
CA ASN A 28 43.52 -21.02 -32.82
C ASN A 28 44.40 -20.15 -33.75
N ASN A 29 44.66 -18.92 -33.28
CA ASN A 29 45.99 -18.28 -33.12
C ASN A 29 46.15 -16.89 -33.77
N GLY A 30 46.45 -15.90 -32.92
CA GLY A 30 47.44 -14.84 -33.14
C GLY A 30 47.13 -13.71 -34.13
N GLN A 31 46.90 -12.50 -33.63
CA GLN A 31 47.69 -11.31 -34.00
C GLN A 31 47.35 -10.12 -33.09
N ASN A 32 48.37 -9.58 -32.42
CA ASN A 32 48.32 -8.39 -31.56
C ASN A 32 48.13 -7.09 -32.38
N SER A 33 47.39 -6.12 -31.84
CA SER A 33 47.61 -4.68 -32.05
C SER A 33 47.00 -3.87 -30.89
N PRO A 34 47.66 -2.80 -30.42
CA PRO A 34 47.44 -2.22 -29.09
C PRO A 34 46.19 -1.32 -29.05
N ILE A 35 45.29 -1.57 -28.10
CA ILE A 35 44.21 -0.63 -27.77
C ILE A 35 44.81 0.47 -26.90
N LEU A 36 44.78 1.68 -27.45
CA LEU A 36 45.13 2.94 -26.80
C LEU A 36 44.31 3.10 -25.51
N GLN A 37 44.95 3.00 -24.34
CA GLN A 37 44.35 3.34 -23.05
C GLN A 37 44.22 4.87 -22.94
N PRO A 38 43.03 5.43 -22.66
CA PRO A 38 42.91 6.83 -22.27
C PRO A 38 43.58 7.06 -20.91
N PRO A 39 44.21 8.23 -20.68
CA PRO A 39 45.02 8.51 -19.51
C PRO A 39 44.23 8.50 -18.20
N ASP A 40 44.83 7.83 -17.21
CA ASP A 40 44.43 7.78 -15.81
C ASP A 40 44.29 9.19 -15.22
N GLY A 41 43.10 9.56 -14.72
CA GLY A 41 42.98 10.82 -13.95
C GLY A 41 41.64 11.52 -13.84
N ALA A 42 40.51 10.92 -14.24
CA ALA A 42 39.19 11.48 -13.92
C ALA A 42 38.57 10.68 -12.76
N PRO A 43 38.26 11.30 -11.60
CA PRO A 43 37.44 10.63 -10.60
C PRO A 43 36.05 10.45 -11.22
N SER A 44 35.73 9.21 -11.60
CA SER A 44 34.35 8.83 -11.89
C SER A 44 33.49 9.28 -10.71
N PRO A 45 32.41 10.04 -10.91
CA PRO A 45 31.46 10.25 -9.83
C PRO A 45 30.98 8.87 -9.42
N LYS A 46 31.42 8.41 -8.24
CA LYS A 46 30.88 7.20 -7.64
C LYS A 46 29.43 7.54 -7.38
N ASP A 47 28.54 7.02 -8.22
CA ASP A 47 27.13 6.93 -7.93
C ASP A 47 27.00 6.38 -6.51
N THR A 48 26.80 7.30 -5.57
CA THR A 48 26.45 6.96 -4.20
C THR A 48 24.96 6.68 -4.24
N SER A 49 24.56 5.65 -5.00
CA SER A 49 23.23 5.10 -4.91
C SER A 49 23.15 4.48 -3.52
N VAL A 50 22.53 5.20 -2.58
CA VAL A 50 22.20 4.69 -1.26
C VAL A 50 21.23 3.52 -1.47
N ASN A 51 21.78 2.32 -1.64
CA ASN A 51 20.98 1.12 -1.75
C ASN A 51 20.64 0.66 -0.34
N LEU A 52 19.47 1.09 0.14
CA LEU A 52 18.87 0.56 1.37
C LEU A 52 18.73 -0.95 1.18
N LYS A 53 19.50 -1.72 1.96
CA LYS A 53 19.34 -3.18 2.05
C LYS A 53 17.94 -3.44 2.63
N GLN A 54 16.94 -3.56 1.76
CA GLN A 54 15.56 -3.87 2.16
C GLN A 54 15.49 -5.33 2.59
N LYS A 55 15.87 -5.59 3.84
CA LYS A 55 15.54 -6.83 4.54
C LYS A 55 14.55 -6.49 5.65
N ILE A 56 13.27 -6.45 5.29
CA ILE A 56 12.22 -6.67 6.29
C ILE A 56 12.35 -8.14 6.71
N THR A 57 12.82 -8.36 7.94
CA THR A 57 12.78 -9.68 8.56
C THR A 57 11.35 -10.00 8.95
N LEU A 58 10.96 -11.27 8.93
CA LEU A 58 9.61 -11.73 9.31
C LEU A 58 9.17 -11.18 10.68
N LEU A 59 10.07 -11.19 11.67
CA LEU A 59 9.79 -10.61 12.99
C LEU A 59 9.54 -9.10 12.95
N ASN A 60 10.30 -8.34 12.14
CA ASN A 60 10.07 -6.90 11.99
C ASN A 60 8.72 -6.63 11.31
N GLY A 61 8.34 -7.44 10.32
CA GLY A 61 7.02 -7.37 9.68
C GLY A 61 5.88 -7.61 10.67
N ILE A 62 5.97 -8.69 11.46
CA ILE A 62 4.95 -9.00 12.49
C ILE A 62 4.82 -7.86 13.49
N THR A 63 5.94 -7.35 14.02
CA THR A 63 5.92 -6.25 14.99
C THR A 63 5.27 -4.98 14.43
N VAL A 64 5.56 -4.63 13.17
CA VAL A 64 4.92 -3.48 12.50
C VAL A 64 3.41 -3.69 12.36
N ILE A 65 2.98 -4.89 11.93
CA ILE A 65 1.56 -5.21 11.78
C ILE A 65 0.85 -5.14 13.14
N VAL A 66 1.40 -5.78 14.18
CA VAL A 66 0.82 -5.75 15.53
C VAL A 66 0.75 -4.31 16.07
N GLY A 67 1.81 -3.52 15.88
CA GLY A 67 1.84 -2.12 16.29
C GLY A 67 0.85 -1.23 15.53
N SER A 68 0.52 -1.58 14.28
CA SER A 68 -0.50 -0.87 13.49
C SER A 68 -1.93 -1.24 13.86
N ILE A 69 -2.17 -2.46 14.34
CA ILE A 69 -3.51 -2.95 14.72
C ILE A 69 -3.88 -2.49 16.14
N ILE A 70 -2.93 -2.54 17.07
CA ILE A 70 -3.16 -2.12 18.46
C ILE A 70 -3.14 -0.59 18.53
N GLY A 71 -4.33 0.02 18.49
CA GLY A 71 -4.53 1.47 18.62
C GLY A 71 -5.22 1.91 19.92
N SER A 72 -5.53 3.20 20.01
CA SER A 72 -6.23 3.81 21.15
C SER A 72 -7.69 3.36 21.32
N GLY A 73 -8.26 2.68 20.32
CA GLY A 73 -9.63 2.18 20.37
C GLY A 73 -9.90 1.20 21.53
N ILE A 74 -8.87 0.51 22.03
CA ILE A 74 -9.01 -0.42 23.16
C ILE A 74 -9.50 0.24 24.45
N PHE A 75 -9.33 1.55 24.60
CA PHE A 75 -9.80 2.27 25.78
C PHE A 75 -11.30 2.61 25.70
N VAL A 76 -11.81 2.85 24.49
CA VAL A 76 -13.21 3.27 24.27
C VAL A 76 -14.14 2.08 23.97
N SER A 77 -13.68 1.15 23.14
CA SER A 77 -14.53 0.08 22.61
C SER A 77 -15.09 -0.87 23.68
N PRO A 78 -14.38 -1.25 24.75
CA PRO A 78 -14.94 -2.15 25.77
C PRO A 78 -16.17 -1.59 26.48
N THR A 79 -16.15 -0.30 26.84
CA THR A 79 -17.27 0.37 27.50
C THR A 79 -18.50 0.38 26.60
N GLY A 80 -18.33 0.78 25.33
CA GLY A 80 -19.45 0.82 24.37
C GLY A 80 -20.05 -0.56 24.07
N VAL A 81 -19.23 -1.61 23.99
CA VAL A 81 -19.73 -2.98 23.80
C VAL A 81 -20.47 -3.47 25.06
N LEU A 82 -19.94 -3.17 26.25
CA LEU A 82 -20.54 -3.62 27.50
C LEU A 82 -21.89 -2.96 27.76
N GLU A 83 -22.03 -1.67 27.47
CA GLU A 83 -23.28 -0.92 27.61
C GLU A 83 -24.38 -1.47 26.68
N GLN A 84 -24.03 -1.82 25.44
CA GLN A 84 -25.00 -2.33 24.46
C GLN A 84 -25.46 -3.76 24.77
N VAL A 85 -24.59 -4.55 25.41
CA VAL A 85 -24.78 -5.99 25.62
C VAL A 85 -25.30 -6.32 27.02
N GLY A 86 -24.98 -5.48 28.01
CA GLY A 86 -25.41 -5.62 29.40
C GLY A 86 -24.76 -6.75 30.20
N SER A 87 -23.97 -7.63 29.58
CA SER A 87 -23.31 -8.76 30.23
C SER A 87 -21.86 -8.94 29.77
N VAL A 88 -20.96 -9.13 30.75
CA VAL A 88 -19.52 -9.32 30.54
C VAL A 88 -19.21 -10.62 29.77
N GLY A 89 -20.00 -11.68 29.97
CA GLY A 89 -19.79 -12.94 29.25
C GLY A 89 -20.07 -12.78 27.75
N LEU A 90 -21.12 -12.05 27.40
CA LEU A 90 -21.52 -11.84 26.00
C LEU A 90 -20.60 -10.80 25.32
N SER A 91 -20.07 -9.81 26.04
CA SER A 91 -19.06 -8.90 25.49
C SER A 91 -17.77 -9.62 25.09
N LEU A 92 -17.30 -10.61 25.86
CA LEU A 92 -16.15 -11.45 25.49
C LEU A 92 -16.43 -12.31 24.24
N VAL A 93 -17.66 -12.82 24.10
CA VAL A 93 -18.06 -13.55 22.88
C VAL A 93 -18.04 -12.65 21.66
N ILE A 94 -18.55 -11.41 21.76
CA ILE A 94 -18.51 -10.45 20.65
C ILE A 94 -17.07 -10.08 20.28
N TRP A 95 -16.21 -9.88 21.27
CA TRP A 95 -14.79 -9.61 21.05
C TRP A 95 -14.09 -10.74 20.29
N THR A 96 -14.32 -11.98 20.70
CA THR A 96 -13.73 -13.16 20.02
C THR A 96 -14.29 -13.34 18.60
N LEU A 97 -15.60 -13.10 18.39
CA LEU A 97 -16.21 -13.14 17.06
C LEU A 97 -15.66 -12.03 16.14
N CYS A 98 -15.50 -10.81 16.63
CA CYS A 98 -14.89 -9.70 15.89
C CYS A 98 -13.44 -10.01 15.51
N GLY A 99 -12.66 -10.59 16.44
CA GLY A 99 -11.31 -11.06 16.18
C GLY A 99 -11.27 -12.13 15.09
N LEU A 100 -12.14 -13.14 15.15
CA LEU A 100 -12.22 -14.18 14.14
C LEU A 100 -12.63 -13.65 12.76
N PHE A 101 -13.60 -12.74 12.72
CA PHE A 101 -14.01 -12.07 11.48
C PHE A 101 -12.85 -11.27 10.85
N SER A 102 -12.09 -10.55 11.68
CA SER A 102 -10.91 -9.81 11.24
C SER A 102 -9.80 -10.72 10.71
N LEU A 103 -9.60 -11.89 11.33
CA LEU A 103 -8.64 -12.89 10.85
C LEU A 103 -9.00 -13.43 9.47
N ILE A 104 -10.28 -13.75 9.24
CA ILE A 104 -10.76 -14.22 7.94
C ILE A 104 -10.56 -13.12 6.88
N GLY A 105 -10.92 -11.88 7.20
CA GLY A 105 -10.69 -10.73 6.32
C GLY A 105 -9.22 -10.53 5.97
N SER A 106 -8.33 -10.62 6.97
CA SER A 106 -6.88 -10.51 6.76
C SER A 106 -6.34 -11.65 5.89
N TRP A 107 -6.87 -12.87 6.00
CA TRP A 107 -6.46 -13.99 5.16
C TRP A 107 -6.83 -13.72 3.70
N CYS A 108 -8.08 -13.35 3.43
CA CYS A 108 -8.52 -13.01 2.08
C CYS A 108 -7.71 -11.85 1.50
N TYR A 109 -7.37 -10.85 2.32
CA TYR A 109 -6.56 -9.71 1.91
C TYR A 109 -5.10 -10.11 1.63
N ALA A 110 -4.55 -11.09 2.34
CA ALA A 110 -3.22 -11.63 2.09
C ALA A 110 -3.15 -12.35 0.73
N GLU A 111 -4.14 -13.19 0.39
CA GLU A 111 -4.22 -13.84 -0.92
C GLU A 111 -4.31 -12.80 -2.05
N LEU A 112 -5.15 -11.77 -1.88
CA LEU A 112 -5.29 -10.69 -2.86
C LEU A 112 -3.98 -9.90 -3.02
N GLY A 113 -3.27 -9.65 -1.92
CA GLY A 113 -1.96 -9.00 -1.92
C GLY A 113 -0.84 -9.81 -2.57
N CYS A 114 -0.94 -11.15 -2.55
CA CYS A 114 -0.03 -12.03 -3.28
C CYS A 114 -0.36 -12.09 -4.79
N LEU A 115 -1.65 -11.96 -5.16
CA LEU A 115 -2.08 -12.00 -6.56
C LEU A 115 -1.79 -10.69 -7.32
N ILE A 116 -1.99 -9.53 -6.69
CA ILE A 116 -1.86 -8.21 -7.32
C ILE A 116 -0.72 -7.43 -6.67
N THR A 117 0.48 -7.57 -7.22
CA THR A 117 1.70 -6.89 -6.73
C THR A 117 1.87 -5.50 -7.36
N ARG A 118 0.82 -4.66 -7.31
CA ARG A 118 0.85 -3.27 -7.79
C ARG A 118 0.85 -2.30 -6.61
N SER A 119 1.63 -1.23 -6.72
CA SER A 119 1.61 -0.14 -5.72
C SER A 119 0.26 0.58 -5.76
N GLY A 120 -0.37 0.77 -4.60
CA GLY A 120 -1.69 1.41 -4.48
C GLY A 120 -2.66 0.71 -3.52
N ALA A 121 -2.28 -0.46 -2.97
CA ALA A 121 -3.08 -1.22 -2.00
C ALA A 121 -4.54 -1.39 -2.46
N ASP A 122 -5.51 -0.95 -1.65
CA ASP A 122 -6.94 -1.00 -1.95
C ASP A 122 -7.28 -0.49 -3.35
N TYR A 123 -6.75 0.66 -3.75
CA TYR A 123 -7.07 1.26 -5.04
C TYR A 123 -6.67 0.36 -6.22
N ALA A 124 -5.51 -0.30 -6.13
CA ALA A 124 -5.04 -1.21 -7.17
C ALA A 124 -5.93 -2.45 -7.31
N TYR A 125 -6.47 -2.97 -6.19
CA TYR A 125 -7.39 -4.11 -6.21
C TYR A 125 -8.72 -3.77 -6.89
N PHE A 126 -9.29 -2.60 -6.59
CA PHE A 126 -10.52 -2.14 -7.24
C PHE A 126 -10.31 -1.80 -8.72
N LEU A 127 -9.13 -1.28 -9.09
CA LEU A 127 -8.81 -0.96 -10.47
C LEU A 127 -8.75 -2.21 -11.37
N GLU A 128 -8.11 -3.27 -10.89
CA GLU A 128 -7.98 -4.53 -11.63
C GLU A 128 -9.31 -5.31 -11.71
N GLY A 129 -10.11 -5.30 -10.63
CA GLY A 129 -11.35 -6.07 -10.56
C GLY A 129 -12.60 -5.39 -11.12
N TYR A 130 -12.74 -4.07 -10.93
CA TYR A 130 -13.98 -3.33 -11.22
C TYR A 130 -13.78 -2.15 -12.19
N GLY A 131 -12.56 -1.95 -12.68
CA GLY A 131 -12.23 -0.88 -13.61
C GLY A 131 -12.07 0.51 -12.97
N PRO A 132 -11.75 1.53 -13.79
CA PRO A 132 -11.27 2.82 -13.30
C PRO A 132 -12.33 3.65 -12.58
N MET A 133 -13.61 3.55 -12.96
CA MET A 133 -14.69 4.34 -12.34
C MET A 133 -14.92 3.92 -10.89
N MET A 134 -14.97 2.61 -10.61
CA MET A 134 -15.22 2.10 -9.26
C MET A 134 -14.01 2.35 -8.34
N ALA A 135 -12.80 2.24 -8.89
CA ALA A 135 -11.57 2.56 -8.17
C ALA A 135 -11.52 4.05 -7.76
N PHE A 136 -11.94 4.96 -8.66
CA PHE A 136 -12.04 6.39 -8.34
C PHE A 136 -13.06 6.65 -7.21
N LEU A 137 -14.25 6.04 -7.27
CA LEU A 137 -15.28 6.23 -6.25
C LEU A 137 -14.83 5.74 -4.88
N ARG A 138 -14.15 4.58 -4.82
CA ARG A 138 -13.54 4.05 -3.59
C ARG A 138 -12.54 5.03 -3.01
N LEU A 139 -11.63 5.57 -3.83
CA LEU A 139 -10.64 6.56 -3.41
C LEU A 139 -11.30 7.87 -2.96
N TRP A 140 -12.36 8.30 -3.65
CA TRP A 140 -13.11 9.51 -3.32
C TRP A 140 -13.76 9.42 -1.94
N VAL A 141 -14.49 8.32 -1.68
CA VAL A 141 -15.13 8.06 -0.39
C VAL A 141 -14.09 7.92 0.71
N GLU A 142 -12.99 7.23 0.44
CA GLU A 142 -11.89 7.06 1.38
C GLU A 142 -11.32 8.41 1.83
N ASN A 143 -11.07 9.33 0.88
CA ASN A 143 -10.47 10.63 1.19
C ASN A 143 -11.45 11.64 1.80
N ILE A 144 -12.70 11.69 1.31
CA ILE A 144 -13.67 12.69 1.76
C ILE A 144 -14.37 12.28 3.06
N ILE A 145 -14.54 10.97 3.31
CA ILE A 145 -15.34 10.47 4.43
C ILE A 145 -14.47 9.72 5.42
N ILE A 146 -13.81 8.63 5.01
CA ILE A 146 -13.18 7.71 5.96
C ILE A 146 -11.99 8.36 6.67
N ARG A 147 -11.05 8.96 5.93
CA ARG A 147 -9.88 9.64 6.51
C ARG A 147 -10.23 10.75 7.51
N PRO A 148 -11.09 11.74 7.19
CA PRO A 148 -11.42 12.77 8.17
C PRO A 148 -12.24 12.22 9.35
N CYS A 149 -13.13 11.24 9.14
CA CYS A 149 -13.88 10.62 10.23
C CYS A 149 -12.97 9.92 11.23
N THR A 150 -12.00 9.13 10.76
CA THR A 150 -11.06 8.42 11.66
C THR A 150 -10.23 9.39 12.51
N ILE A 151 -9.69 10.45 11.91
CA ILE A 151 -8.94 11.49 12.64
C ILE A 151 -9.85 12.20 13.67
N THR A 152 -11.09 12.51 13.29
CA THR A 152 -12.05 13.20 14.15
C THR A 152 -12.42 12.34 15.36
N ILE A 153 -12.71 11.05 15.17
CA ILE A 153 -13.07 10.14 16.26
C ILE A 153 -11.92 10.03 17.26
N VAL A 154 -10.69 9.82 16.78
CA VAL A 154 -9.51 9.71 17.66
C VAL A 154 -9.25 11.02 18.42
N ALA A 155 -9.37 12.17 17.75
CA ALA A 155 -9.20 13.47 18.39
C ALA A 155 -10.29 13.75 19.45
N LEU A 156 -11.53 13.36 19.16
CA LEU A 156 -12.64 13.50 20.08
C LEU A 156 -12.45 12.62 21.32
N THR A 157 -12.10 11.36 21.12
CA THR A 157 -11.74 10.42 22.20
C THR A 157 -10.62 10.99 23.08
N PHE A 158 -9.55 11.50 22.46
CA PHE A 158 -8.43 12.09 23.20
C PHE A 158 -8.87 13.29 24.04
N ALA A 159 -9.71 14.18 23.48
CA ALA A 159 -10.24 15.32 24.20
C ALA A 159 -11.10 14.89 25.41
N PHE A 160 -11.96 13.88 25.24
CA PHE A 160 -12.77 13.33 26.33
C PHE A 160 -11.89 12.80 27.48
N TYR A 161 -10.88 11.98 27.17
CA TYR A 161 -10.00 11.43 28.20
C TYR A 161 -9.16 12.47 28.96
N ILE A 162 -8.78 13.59 28.31
CA ILE A 162 -8.03 14.66 28.99
C ILE A 162 -8.91 15.49 29.92
N ILE A 163 -10.17 15.70 29.56
CA ILE A 163 -11.09 16.56 30.30
C ILE A 163 -11.75 15.81 31.47
N GLU A 164 -11.91 14.49 31.37
CA GLU A 164 -12.47 13.63 32.41
C GLU A 164 -11.89 13.87 33.83
N PRO A 165 -10.57 13.96 34.06
CA PRO A 165 -10.04 14.24 35.40
C PRO A 165 -10.30 15.67 35.90
N ALA A 166 -10.58 16.64 35.02
CA ALA A 166 -10.84 18.02 35.41
C ALA A 166 -12.29 18.23 35.89
N PHE A 167 -13.21 17.34 35.53
CA PHE A 167 -14.63 17.39 35.90
C PHE A 167 -15.12 16.02 36.39
N PRO A 168 -14.68 15.57 37.59
CA PRO A 168 -15.02 14.23 38.09
C PRO A 168 -16.51 14.06 38.47
N ASP A 169 -17.18 15.13 38.87
CA ASP A 169 -18.57 15.10 39.39
C ASP A 169 -19.59 15.82 38.49
N CYS A 170 -19.14 16.37 37.34
CA CYS A 170 -19.98 17.18 36.45
C CYS A 170 -19.98 16.60 35.02
N GLU A 171 -21.12 16.71 34.35
CA GLU A 171 -21.23 16.38 32.92
C GLU A 171 -20.31 17.29 32.11
N GLN A 172 -19.44 16.70 31.28
CA GLN A 172 -18.42 17.45 30.56
C GLN A 172 -19.08 18.30 29.48
N PRO A 173 -18.81 19.62 29.41
CA PRO A 173 -19.43 20.47 28.41
C PRO A 173 -18.93 20.10 27.00
N ASP A 174 -19.84 19.70 26.10
CA ASP A 174 -19.53 19.33 24.71
C ASP A 174 -18.69 20.38 23.97
N VAL A 175 -18.93 21.65 24.29
CA VAL A 175 -18.20 22.78 23.70
C VAL A 175 -16.71 22.68 24.01
N ALA A 176 -16.33 22.36 25.25
CA ALA A 176 -14.93 22.22 25.64
C ALA A 176 -14.26 21.05 24.89
N VAL A 177 -14.92 19.90 24.85
CA VAL A 177 -14.42 18.71 24.13
C VAL A 177 -14.18 19.03 22.66
N ARG A 178 -15.12 19.73 22.01
CA ARG A 178 -14.99 20.14 20.60
C ARG A 178 -13.86 21.14 20.36
N PHE A 179 -13.62 22.09 21.27
CA PHE A 179 -12.48 23.01 21.18
C PHE A 179 -11.14 22.26 21.28
N PHE A 180 -11.00 21.37 22.28
CA PHE A 180 -9.78 20.57 22.43
C PHE A 180 -9.56 19.64 21.24
N ALA A 181 -10.61 18.99 20.73
CA ALA A 181 -10.53 18.17 19.53
C ALA A 181 -10.09 18.99 18.30
N ALA A 182 -10.64 20.20 18.09
CA ALA A 182 -10.26 21.08 17.00
C ALA A 182 -8.78 21.53 17.08
N ILE A 183 -8.29 21.83 18.28
CA ILE A 183 -6.87 22.16 18.51
C ILE A 183 -5.99 20.95 18.15
N CYS A 184 -6.36 19.75 18.60
CA CYS A 184 -5.62 18.52 18.30
C CYS A 184 -5.54 18.27 16.79
N ILE A 185 -6.68 18.35 16.09
CA ILE A 185 -6.73 18.13 14.62
C ILE A 185 -5.86 19.16 13.89
N THR A 186 -5.94 20.44 14.30
CA THR A 186 -5.15 21.50 13.69
C THR A 186 -3.66 21.27 13.91
N HIS A 187 -3.27 20.87 15.11
CA HIS A 187 -1.89 20.56 15.45
C HIS A 187 -1.35 19.36 14.64
N THR A 188 -2.10 18.26 14.56
CA THR A 188 -1.74 17.10 13.75
C THR A 188 -1.59 17.47 12.27
N SER A 189 -2.51 18.29 11.73
CA SER A 189 -2.45 18.75 10.35
C SER A 189 -1.21 19.62 10.08
N LEU A 190 -0.83 20.47 11.03
CA LEU A 190 0.39 21.30 10.94
C LEU A 190 1.67 20.46 10.99
N MET A 191 1.71 19.43 11.84
CA MET A 191 2.83 18.49 11.92
C MET A 191 3.00 17.70 10.62
N ASP A 192 1.90 17.21 10.05
CA ASP A 192 1.92 16.46 8.78
C ASP A 192 2.40 17.34 7.61
N THR A 193 1.93 18.59 7.57
CA THR A 193 2.38 19.59 6.58
C THR A 193 3.87 19.88 6.71
N SER A 194 4.36 20.04 7.94
CA SER A 194 5.77 20.33 8.22
C SER A 194 6.68 19.13 7.91
N GLY A 195 6.25 17.92 8.26
CA GLY A 195 6.96 16.68 7.93
C GLY A 195 7.03 16.43 6.43
N SER A 196 5.94 16.67 5.71
CA SER A 196 5.92 16.59 4.24
C SER A 196 6.92 17.55 3.60
N HIS A 197 7.06 18.75 4.15
CA HIS A 197 8.03 19.73 3.64
C HIS A 197 9.49 19.34 3.95
N SER A 198 9.74 18.67 5.08
CA SER A 198 11.08 18.16 5.43
C SER A 198 11.50 16.91 4.66
N VAL A 199 10.58 16.13 4.10
CA VAL A 199 10.88 14.93 3.29
C VAL A 199 11.18 15.29 1.83
N VAL A 200 10.73 16.46 1.37
CA VAL A 200 10.89 16.93 -0.02
C VAL A 200 12.18 17.77 -0.22
N LEU A 201 12.86 18.19 0.85
CA LEU A 201 14.13 18.93 0.84
C LEU A 201 15.32 18.05 1.24
#